data_AF-A0A402TQ44-F1
#
_entry.id   AF-A0A402TQ44-F1
#
_cell.length_a   1.000
_cell.length_b   1.000
_cell.length_c   1.000
_cell.angle_alpha   90.00
_cell.angle_beta   90.00
_cell.angle_gamma   90.00
#
_symmetry.space_group_name_H-M   'P 1'
#
loop_
_entity.id
_entity.type
_entity.pdbx_description
1 polymer ?
#
loop_
_entity_poly.entity_id
_entity_poly.type
_entity_poly.pdbx_seq_one_letter_code
_entity_poly.pdbx_strand_id
1 'polypeptide(L)' 'MQKETLADYALKHGQLKTAQLLGVRQSAISKALRVGRNIYVKTFDDGSVEAEEIRPFPALVTSNKAA' A
#
# COMPACT_ATOMS: atom_id res chain seq x y z
N MET A 1 11.51 14.32 3.90
CA MET A 1 10.48 13.25 3.96
C MET A 1 9.25 13.62 3.13
N GLN A 2 8.85 12.77 2.18
CA GLN A 2 7.60 12.88 1.40
C GLN A 2 6.66 11.73 1.73
N LYS A 3 5.36 12.01 1.85
CA LYS A 3 4.31 11.00 2.08
C LYS A 3 3.24 11.10 1.01
N GLU A 4 2.91 9.98 0.37
CA GLU A 4 1.87 9.89 -0.65
C GLU A 4 1.14 8.55 -0.57
N THR A 5 0.02 8.40 -1.31
CA THR A 5 -0.69 7.12 -1.32
C THR A 5 0.10 6.07 -2.11
N LEU A 6 -0.11 4.79 -1.81
CA LEU A 6 0.46 3.70 -2.61
C LEU A 6 0.05 3.79 -4.09
N ALA A 7 -1.16 4.28 -4.37
CA ALA A 7 -1.68 4.43 -5.72
C ALA A 7 -0.88 5.49 -6.51
N ASP A 8 -0.66 6.66 -5.92
CA ASP A 8 0.11 7.74 -6.54
C ASP A 8 1.57 7.34 -6.74
N TYR A 9 2.16 6.70 -5.73
CA TYR A 9 3.55 6.24 -5.80
C TYR A 9 3.74 5.20 -6.91
N ALA A 10 2.84 4.22 -6.98
CA ALA A 10 2.88 3.19 -8.01
C ALA A 10 2.57 3.73 -9.41
N LEU A 11 1.77 4.80 -9.53
CA LEU A 11 1.52 5.49 -10.79
C LEU A 11 2.78 6.21 -11.30
N LYS A 12 3.54 6.86 -10.40
CA LYS A 12 4.78 7.58 -10.74
C LYS A 12 5.96 6.65 -11.04
N HIS A 13 6.12 5.60 -10.24
CA HIS A 13 7.33 4.76 -10.27
C HIS A 13 7.11 3.38 -10.90
N GLY A 14 5.87 2.98 -11.12
CA GLY A 14 5.50 1.65 -11.58
C GLY A 14 5.40 0.62 -10.43
N GLN A 15 4.51 -0.34 -10.59
CA GLN A 15 4.23 -1.35 -9.57
C GLN A 15 5.42 -2.29 -9.30
N LEU A 16 6.21 -2.62 -10.33
CA LEU A 16 7.37 -3.50 -10.19
C LEU A 16 8.46 -2.86 -9.32
N LYS A 17 8.80 -1.59 -9.58
CA LYS A 17 9.79 -0.83 -8.80
C LYS A 17 9.32 -0.61 -7.36
N THR A 18 8.04 -0.25 -7.20
CA THR A 18 7.42 -0.11 -5.87
C THR A 18 7.52 -1.40 -5.07
N ALA A 19 7.27 -2.55 -5.70
CA ALA A 19 7.35 -3.85 -5.04
C ALA A 19 8.79 -4.20 -4.62
N GLN A 20 9.78 -3.93 -5.47
CA GLN A 20 11.20 -4.12 -5.15
C GLN A 20 11.63 -3.29 -3.96
N LEU A 21 11.26 -2.00 -3.92
CA LEU A 21 11.61 -1.09 -2.82
C LEU A 21 10.96 -1.51 -1.50
N LEU A 22 9.71 -1.97 -1.54
CA LEU A 22 8.97 -2.42 -0.36
C LEU A 22 9.24 -3.88 0.03
N GLY A 23 10.13 -4.59 -0.68
CA GLY A 23 10.47 -5.98 -0.38
C GLY A 23 9.32 -6.97 -0.58
N VAL A 24 8.40 -6.69 -1.52
CA VAL A 24 7.23 -7.54 -1.81
C VAL A 24 7.17 -7.95 -3.29
N ARG A 25 6.26 -8.87 -3.63
CA ARG A 25 5.96 -9.20 -5.03
C ARG A 25 5.07 -8.12 -5.66
N GLN A 26 5.24 -7.87 -6.96
CA GLN A 26 4.39 -6.91 -7.70
C GLN A 26 2.89 -7.27 -7.61
N SER A 27 2.56 -8.57 -7.51
CA SER A 27 1.18 -9.03 -7.30
C SER A 27 0.57 -8.54 -5.98
N ALA A 28 1.38 -8.27 -4.95
CA ALA A 28 0.92 -7.69 -3.69
C ALA A 28 0.50 -6.23 -3.86
N ILE A 29 1.26 -5.44 -4.64
CA ILE A 29 0.90 -4.06 -5.00
C ILE A 29 -0.39 -4.06 -5.82
N SER A 30 -0.48 -4.91 -6.85
CA SER A 30 -1.68 -5.04 -7.68
C SER A 30 -2.92 -5.40 -6.83
N LYS A 31 -2.80 -6.37 -5.92
CA LYS A 31 -3.90 -6.73 -5.01
C LYS A 31 -4.29 -5.58 -4.10
N ALA A 32 -3.30 -4.87 -3.52
CA ALA A 32 -3.56 -3.78 -2.59
C ALA A 32 -4.33 -2.63 -3.24
N LEU A 33 -3.94 -2.25 -4.47
CA LEU A 33 -4.63 -1.26 -5.26
C LEU A 33 -6.04 -1.72 -5.64
N ARG A 34 -6.19 -2.96 -6.11
CA ARG A 34 -7.49 -3.51 -6.55
C ARG A 34 -8.53 -3.54 -5.43
N VAL A 35 -8.13 -3.89 -4.21
CA VAL A 35 -9.05 -3.98 -3.07
C VAL A 35 -9.17 -2.67 -2.29
N GLY A 36 -8.51 -1.60 -2.75
CA GLY A 36 -8.62 -0.26 -2.15
C GLY A 36 -8.04 -0.16 -0.74
N ARG A 37 -6.91 -0.82 -0.45
CA ARG A 37 -6.26 -0.69 0.86
C ARG A 37 -5.78 0.75 1.07
N ASN A 38 -6.00 1.30 2.26
CA ASN A 38 -5.53 2.63 2.61
C ASN A 38 -4.05 2.57 3.06
N ILE A 39 -3.15 2.60 2.08
CA ILE A 39 -1.70 2.49 2.29
C ILE A 39 -1.01 3.78 1.88
N TYR A 40 -0.08 4.24 2.72
CA TYR A 40 0.78 5.37 2.44
C TYR A 40 2.24 4.93 2.33
N VAL A 41 2.96 5.54 1.39
CA VAL A 41 4.40 5.36 1.19
C VAL A 41 5.12 6.61 1.69
N LYS A 42 6.14 6.40 2.51
CA LYS A 42 7.05 7.43 3.02
C LYS A 42 8.40 7.27 2.34
N THR A 43 8.90 8.34 1.73
CA THR A 43 10.25 8.40 1.19
C THR A 43 11.08 9.35 2.05
N PHE A 44 12.17 8.83 2.59
CA PHE A 44 13.09 9.57 3.44
C PHE A 44 14.19 10.24 2.61
N ASP A 45 14.90 11.17 3.23
CA ASP A 45 15.91 11.98 2.54
C ASP A 45 17.17 11.17 2.20
N ASP A 46 17.37 10.03 2.86
CA ASP A 46 18.40 9.03 2.55
C ASP A 46 18.01 8.09 1.38
N GLY A 47 16.82 8.24 0.82
CA GLY A 47 16.28 7.41 -0.25
C GLY A 47 15.62 6.12 0.21
N SER A 48 15.58 5.83 1.52
CA SER A 48 14.82 4.70 2.04
C SER A 48 13.31 4.93 1.85
N VAL A 49 12.59 3.81 1.69
CA VAL A 49 11.15 3.80 1.42
C VAL A 49 10.46 2.87 2.39
N GLU A 50 9.48 3.39 3.10
CA GLU A 50 8.62 2.65 4.01
C GLU A 50 7.15 2.76 3.60
N ALA A 51 6.33 1.80 4.00
CA ALA A 51 4.88 1.85 3.79
C ALA A 51 4.11 1.48 5.06
N GLU A 52 3.01 2.19 5.31
CA GLU A 52 2.10 1.94 6.43
C GLU A 52 0.66 1.79 5.93
N GLU A 53 -0.09 0.85 6.50
CA GLU A 53 -1.52 0.66 6.22
C GLU A 53 -2.37 1.16 7.38
N ILE A 54 -3.40 1.95 7.06
CA ILE A 54 -4.45 2.33 8.00
C ILE A 54 -5.64 1.39 7.78
N ARG A 55 -5.94 0.58 8.79
CA ARG A 55 -6.96 -0.48 8.75
C ARG A 55 -7.75 -0.47 10.06
N PRO A 56 -9.10 -0.57 10.01
CA PRO A 56 -9.92 -0.67 11.22
C PRO A 56 -9.53 -1.87 12.08
N PHE A 57 -9.78 -1.77 13.38
CA PHE A 57 -9.67 -2.86 14.35
C PHE A 57 -11.04 -3.09 15.03
N PRO A 58 -11.54 -4.33 15.14
CA PRO A 58 -10.97 -5.57 14.64
C PRO A 58 -11.01 -5.61 13.12
N ALA A 59 -10.03 -6.31 12.59
CA ALA A 59 -9.62 -6.05 11.23
C ALA A 59 -10.25 -7.05 10.24
N LEU A 60 -10.93 -8.05 10.79
CA LEU A 60 -12.03 -8.76 10.16
C LEU A 60 -13.32 -8.18 10.74
N VAL A 61 -13.89 -7.16 10.09
CA VAL A 61 -15.30 -6.87 10.32
C VAL A 61 -16.03 -8.00 9.62
N THR A 62 -16.48 -9.02 10.36
CA THR A 62 -17.51 -9.92 9.85
C THR A 62 -18.71 -9.03 9.57
N SER A 63 -18.82 -8.52 8.34
CA SER A 63 -20.11 -8.07 7.84
C SER A 63 -20.93 -9.35 7.84
N ASN A 64 -21.66 -9.58 8.92
CA ASN A 64 -22.80 -10.46 8.92
C ASN A 64 -23.75 -9.81 7.91
N LYS A 65 -23.56 -10.12 6.62
CA LYS A 65 -24.60 -9.96 5.63
C LYS A 65 -25.64 -10.96 6.09
N ALA A 66 -26.59 -10.48 6.91
CA ALA A 66 -27.87 -11.14 7.04
C ALA A 66 -28.42 -11.19 5.61
N ALA A 67 -28.28 -12.38 5.02
CA ALA A 67 -29.01 -12.81 3.84
C ALA A 67 -30.07 -13.79 4.33
#